data_AF-A0A6G0JF56-F1
#
_entry.id   AF-A0A6G0JF56-F1
#
_cell.length_a   1.000
_cell.length_b   1.000
_cell.length_c   1.000
_cell.angle_alpha   90.00
_cell.angle_beta   90.00
_cell.angle_gamma   90.00
#
_symmetry.space_group_name_H-M   'P 1'
#
loop_
_entity.id
_entity.type
_entity.pdbx_description
1 polymer ?
#
loop_
_entity_poly.entity_id
_entity_poly.type
_entity_poly.pdbx_seq_one_letter_code
_entity_poly.pdbx_strand_id
1 'polypeptide(L)'
;MQEAAIAAVAKFSSVSGLKLNVQKSAAIRLGLEEPQDADAAEIATGGTNAGERGPTAGVPQPVEVTSTTRYLGHIAGAGSTVKMAWEKAFAALRVRLVLAEAKTNSVQQRAAIAAAVTVPKMLYVARHAWPTEEIIKQADWSIINYVWKTKFMAPDHPPAGWVQ
;
A
#
# COMPACT_ATOMS: atom_id res chain seq x y z
N MET A 1 23.51 -5.23 -13.00
CA MET A 1 23.17 -3.87 -12.53
C MET A 1 23.12 -3.74 -11.00
N GLN A 2 22.53 -4.69 -10.27
CA GLN A 2 22.42 -4.62 -8.81
C GLN A 2 23.78 -4.50 -8.09
N GLU A 3 24.76 -5.33 -8.47
CA GLU A 3 26.12 -5.29 -7.89
C GLU A 3 26.79 -3.92 -8.06
N ALA A 4 26.67 -3.31 -9.25
CA ALA A 4 27.20 -1.98 -9.52
C ALA A 4 26.53 -0.90 -8.66
N ALA A 5 25.21 -0.99 -8.45
CA ALA A 5 24.48 -0.07 -7.59
C ALA A 5 24.89 -0.22 -6.12
N ILE A 6 25.03 -1.46 -5.62
CA ILE A 6 25.47 -1.71 -4.24
C ILE A 6 26.92 -1.22 -4.05
N ALA A 7 27.81 -1.44 -5.02
CA ALA A 7 29.18 -0.94 -4.97
C ALA A 7 29.23 0.60 -4.93
N ALA A 8 28.39 1.28 -5.71
CA ALA A 8 28.28 2.74 -5.68
C ALA A 8 27.77 3.25 -4.31
N VAL A 9 26.74 2.61 -3.75
CA VAL A 9 26.21 2.94 -2.42
C VAL A 9 27.26 2.68 -1.33
N ALA A 10 28.06 1.61 -1.45
CA ALA A 10 29.14 1.31 -0.51
C ALA A 10 30.23 2.40 -0.53
N LYS A 11 30.59 2.92 -1.72
CA LYS A 11 31.53 4.04 -1.85
C LYS A 11 31.00 5.33 -1.23
N PHE A 12 29.70 5.61 -1.37
CA PHE A 12 29.09 6.76 -0.68
C PHE A 12 29.02 6.55 0.84
N SER A 13 28.70 5.32 1.27
CA SER A 13 28.61 4.94 2.68
C SER A 13 29.95 5.12 3.40
N SER A 14 31.08 4.84 2.73
CA SER A 14 32.40 5.01 3.32
C SER A 14 32.79 6.48 3.55
N VAL A 15 32.27 7.41 2.73
CA VAL A 15 32.51 8.86 2.89
C VAL A 15 31.53 9.50 3.87
N SER A 16 30.25 9.10 3.81
CA SER A 16 29.18 9.71 4.61
C SER A 16 29.02 9.12 6.02
N GLY A 17 29.55 7.92 6.27
CA GLY A 17 29.29 7.17 7.51
C GLY A 17 27.88 6.59 7.61
N LEU A 18 27.03 6.82 6.61
CA LEU A 18 25.67 6.26 6.53
C LEU A 18 25.73 4.80 6.03
N LYS A 19 24.76 3.99 6.46
CA LYS A 19 24.65 2.58 6.04
C LYS A 19 23.31 2.32 5.36
N LEU A 20 23.34 1.50 4.31
CA LEU A 20 22.13 1.01 3.66
C LEU A 20 21.40 0.03 4.59
N ASN A 21 20.11 0.26 4.81
CA ASN A 21 19.27 -0.73 5.47
C ASN A 21 18.84 -1.78 4.43
N VAL A 22 19.58 -2.88 4.36
CA VAL A 22 19.36 -3.98 3.41
C VAL A 22 17.96 -4.58 3.58
N GLN A 23 17.45 -4.69 4.81
CA GLN A 23 16.12 -5.25 5.10
C GLN A 23 14.96 -4.38 4.57
N LYS A 24 15.17 -3.06 4.43
CA LYS A 24 14.17 -2.14 3.85
C LYS A 24 14.42 -1.83 2.38
N SER A 25 15.49 -2.38 1.82
CA SER A 25 15.85 -2.18 0.43
C SER A 25 15.33 -3.36 -0.38
N ALA A 26 14.81 -3.07 -1.57
CA ALA A 26 14.39 -4.10 -2.51
C ALA A 26 14.82 -3.68 -3.91
N ALA A 27 15.30 -4.62 -4.70
CA ALA A 27 15.48 -4.47 -6.13
C ALA A 27 14.18 -4.89 -6.82
N ILE A 28 13.57 -3.98 -7.56
CA ILE A 28 12.34 -4.25 -8.32
C ILE A 28 12.61 -4.08 -9.82
N ARG A 29 11.87 -4.80 -10.65
CA ARG A 29 11.80 -4.53 -12.08
C ARG A 29 10.73 -3.47 -12.34
N LEU A 30 11.05 -2.49 -13.19
CA LEU A 30 10.12 -1.46 -13.66
C LEU A 30 9.83 -1.71 -15.13
N GLY A 31 8.55 -1.83 -15.52
CA GLY A 31 8.15 -2.04 -16.92
C GLY A 31 6.97 -3.00 -17.11
N LEU A 32 6.45 -3.02 -18.34
CA LEU A 32 5.35 -3.87 -18.80
C LEU A 32 5.91 -5.21 -19.30
N GLU A 33 6.06 -6.17 -18.40
CA GLU A 33 5.81 -7.57 -18.75
C GLU A 33 4.59 -7.96 -17.91
N GLU A 34 3.45 -8.21 -18.57
CA GLU A 34 2.32 -8.80 -17.87
C GLU A 34 2.73 -10.20 -17.42
N PRO A 35 2.66 -10.51 -16.11
CA PRO A 35 2.76 -11.89 -15.68
C PRO A 35 1.49 -12.60 -16.18
N GLN A 36 1.69 -13.58 -17.05
CA GLN A 36 0.68 -14.58 -17.39
C GLN A 36 0.23 -15.26 -16.09
N ASP A 37 -1.09 -15.35 -15.91
CA ASP A 37 -1.80 -15.69 -14.68
C ASP A 37 -1.19 -16.83 -13.83
N ALA A 38 -1.13 -16.63 -12.51
CA ALA A 38 -1.63 -17.54 -11.45
C ALA A 38 -0.93 -17.26 -10.10
N ASP A 39 -1.75 -17.05 -9.06
CA ASP A 39 -1.42 -17.33 -7.65
C ASP A 39 -0.15 -16.71 -7.05
N ALA A 40 -0.06 -15.38 -6.98
CA ALA A 40 0.74 -14.74 -5.92
C ALA A 40 -0.13 -14.55 -4.68
N ALA A 41 -0.31 -15.65 -3.95
CA ALA A 41 -0.81 -15.66 -2.58
C ALA A 41 -0.05 -14.63 -1.71
N GLU A 42 -0.78 -14.09 -0.74
CA GLU A 42 -0.30 -13.18 0.30
C GLU A 42 1.12 -13.50 0.78
N ILE A 43 2.02 -12.51 0.70
CA ILE A 43 3.00 -12.32 1.75
C ILE A 43 2.72 -10.96 2.38
N ALA A 44 1.81 -10.99 3.35
CA ALA A 44 1.74 -9.98 4.38
C ALA A 44 2.97 -10.10 5.29
N THR A 45 4.12 -9.57 4.89
CA THR A 45 5.25 -9.38 5.82
C THR A 45 5.10 -8.03 6.54
N GLY A 46 4.09 -7.99 7.41
CA GLY A 46 4.22 -7.28 8.68
C GLY A 46 5.05 -8.15 9.61
N GLY A 47 6.37 -8.05 9.52
CA GLY A 47 7.29 -8.83 10.34
C GLY A 47 8.51 -8.00 10.73
N THR A 48 8.43 -7.36 11.89
CA THR A 48 9.61 -6.89 12.62
C THR A 48 10.42 -8.10 13.06
N ASN A 49 11.34 -8.56 12.21
CA ASN A 49 12.36 -9.50 12.63
C ASN A 49 13.54 -8.69 13.19
N ALA A 50 13.51 -8.49 14.51
CA ALA A 50 14.67 -8.16 15.30
C ALA A 50 15.63 -9.36 15.28
N GLY A 51 16.49 -9.43 14.26
CA GLY A 51 17.61 -10.36 14.21
C GLY A 51 18.89 -9.67 14.70
N GLU A 52 19.41 -10.12 15.83
CA GLU A 52 20.70 -9.70 16.39
C GLU A 52 21.92 -10.24 15.62
N ARG A 53 23.04 -9.50 15.74
CA ARG A 53 24.47 -9.82 15.44
C ARG A 53 24.85 -9.92 13.96
N GLY A 54 25.97 -9.39 13.49
CA GLY A 54 27.12 -8.67 14.04
C GLY A 54 27.95 -8.13 12.85
N PRO A 55 29.05 -7.40 13.05
CA PRO A 55 29.73 -6.67 11.98
C PRO A 55 30.58 -7.61 11.10
N THR A 56 30.00 -8.19 10.06
CA THR A 56 30.79 -8.81 8.98
C THR A 56 31.22 -7.72 8.00
N ALA A 57 32.40 -7.18 8.26
CA ALA A 57 33.09 -6.30 7.33
C ALA A 57 33.39 -7.06 6.02
N GLY A 58 32.96 -6.50 4.89
CA GLY A 58 33.62 -6.72 3.61
C GLY A 58 32.81 -7.37 2.49
N VAL A 59 31.61 -7.92 2.72
CA VAL A 59 30.80 -8.47 1.62
C VAL A 59 29.51 -7.66 1.46
N PRO A 60 29.27 -7.03 0.29
CA PRO A 60 27.99 -6.39 0.01
C PRO A 60 26.88 -7.45 0.07
N GLN A 61 26.02 -7.37 1.08
CA GLN A 61 24.89 -8.27 1.18
C GLN A 61 23.93 -8.00 0.02
N PRO A 62 23.46 -9.03 -0.70
CA PRO A 62 22.51 -8.86 -1.78
C PRO A 62 21.20 -8.31 -1.23
N VAL A 63 20.62 -7.35 -1.95
CA VAL A 63 19.30 -6.81 -1.65
C VAL A 63 18.23 -7.77 -2.19
N GLU A 64 17.14 -7.96 -1.46
CA GLU A 64 16.03 -8.81 -1.89
C GLU A 64 15.46 -8.34 -3.24
N VAL A 65 15.20 -9.28 -4.15
CA VAL A 65 14.55 -8.98 -5.44
C VAL A 65 13.06 -9.27 -5.29
N THR A 66 12.22 -8.24 -5.41
CA THR A 66 10.76 -8.37 -5.28
C THR A 66 10.05 -7.89 -6.55
N SER A 67 8.82 -8.38 -6.77
CA SER A 67 7.98 -7.96 -7.90
C SER A 67 7.40 -6.56 -7.70
N THR A 68 7.11 -6.20 -6.45
CA THR A 68 6.56 -4.91 -6.06
C THR A 68 7.20 -4.41 -4.76
N THR A 69 7.17 -3.10 -4.55
CA THR A 69 7.57 -2.45 -3.30
C THR A 69 6.70 -1.22 -3.03
N ARG A 70 6.72 -0.73 -1.78
CA ARG A 70 6.05 0.52 -1.41
C ARG A 70 7.05 1.66 -1.52
N TYR A 71 6.76 2.61 -2.39
CA TYR A 71 7.53 3.85 -2.50
C TYR A 71 6.61 5.02 -2.14
N LEU A 72 6.98 5.84 -1.15
CA LEU A 72 6.21 7.01 -0.69
C LEU A 72 4.72 6.77 -0.38
N GLY A 73 4.29 5.53 -0.15
CA GLY A 73 2.90 5.19 0.13
C GLY A 73 2.07 4.69 -1.06
N HIS A 74 2.63 4.69 -2.28
CA HIS A 74 2.08 4.00 -3.45
C HIS A 74 2.83 2.69 -3.72
N ILE A 75 2.27 1.84 -4.58
CA ILE A 75 2.87 0.56 -4.97
C ILE A 75 3.56 0.73 -6.32
N ALA A 76 4.86 0.47 -6.33
CA ALA A 76 5.70 0.43 -7.52
C ALA A 76 6.10 -1.03 -7.79
N GLY A 77 6.14 -1.43 -9.05
CA GLY A 77 6.52 -2.78 -9.43
C GLY A 77 6.27 -3.05 -10.90
N ALA A 78 6.47 -4.30 -11.30
CA ALA A 78 6.18 -4.75 -12.65
C ALA A 78 4.66 -4.86 -12.89
N GLY A 79 4.23 -4.53 -14.11
CA GLY A 79 2.82 -4.63 -14.52
C GLY A 79 1.88 -3.63 -13.84
N SER A 80 0.58 -3.94 -13.86
CA SER A 80 -0.47 -3.11 -13.25
C SER A 80 -0.51 -3.27 -11.73
N THR A 81 -0.17 -2.21 -10.99
CA THR A 81 -0.21 -2.19 -9.51
C THR A 81 -1.53 -1.66 -8.96
N VAL A 82 -2.51 -1.36 -9.82
CA VAL A 82 -3.74 -0.64 -9.47
C VAL A 82 -4.52 -1.37 -8.39
N LYS A 83 -4.89 -2.63 -8.64
CA LYS A 83 -5.69 -3.44 -7.69
C LYS A 83 -5.02 -3.50 -6.30
N MET A 84 -3.72 -3.82 -6.27
CA MET A 84 -2.95 -3.92 -5.03
C MET A 84 -2.87 -2.58 -4.28
N ALA A 85 -2.71 -1.46 -5.00
CA ALA A 85 -2.67 -0.14 -4.40
C ALA A 85 -3.99 0.21 -3.71
N TRP A 86 -5.12 -0.09 -4.35
CA TRP A 86 -6.46 0.15 -3.81
C TRP A 86 -6.82 -0.79 -2.65
N GLU A 87 -6.49 -2.08 -2.74
CA GLU A 87 -6.67 -3.03 -1.63
C GLU A 87 -5.93 -2.60 -0.37
N LYS A 88 -4.66 -2.20 -0.51
CA LYS A 88 -3.88 -1.67 0.63
C LYS A 88 -4.43 -0.35 1.15
N ALA A 89 -5.02 0.48 0.28
CA ALA A 89 -5.68 1.71 0.70
C ALA A 89 -6.95 1.44 1.51
N PHE A 90 -7.80 0.51 1.07
CA PHE A 90 -8.99 0.08 1.80
C PHE A 90 -8.63 -0.55 3.14
N ALA A 91 -7.63 -1.44 3.19
CA ALA A 91 -7.17 -2.03 4.43
C ALA A 91 -6.66 -0.97 5.43
N ALA A 92 -5.86 -0.02 4.97
CA ALA A 92 -5.38 1.08 5.81
C ALA A 92 -6.52 1.97 6.33
N LEU A 93 -7.55 2.22 5.50
CA LEU A 93 -8.73 2.97 5.90
C LEU A 93 -9.56 2.22 6.94
N ARG A 94 -9.78 0.91 6.77
CA ARG A 94 -10.48 0.08 7.77
C ARG A 94 -9.82 0.20 9.14
N VAL A 95 -8.49 0.01 9.21
CA VAL A 95 -7.73 0.13 10.45
C VAL A 95 -7.86 1.53 11.06
N ARG A 96 -7.75 2.59 10.24
CA ARG A 96 -7.85 3.97 10.72
C ARG A 96 -9.24 4.33 11.23
N LEU A 97 -10.28 3.75 10.64
CA LEU A 97 -11.66 4.06 10.98
C LEU A 97 -12.19 3.24 12.16
N VAL A 98 -11.55 2.14 12.59
CA VAL A 98 -12.01 1.31 13.74
C VAL A 98 -12.43 2.15 14.95
N LEU A 99 -11.60 3.12 15.35
CA LEU A 99 -11.92 3.97 16.51
C LEU A 99 -13.04 4.96 16.21
N ALA A 100 -13.09 5.50 14.99
CA ALA A 100 -14.15 6.39 14.56
C ALA A 100 -15.50 5.65 14.55
N GLU A 101 -15.52 4.40 14.06
CA GLU A 101 -16.70 3.55 14.07
C GLU A 101 -17.26 3.35 15.49
N ALA A 102 -16.38 3.19 16.48
CA ALA A 102 -16.80 2.99 17.87
C ALA A 102 -17.25 4.29 18.58
N LYS A 103 -16.83 5.47 18.11
CA LYS A 103 -17.01 6.75 18.81
C LYS A 103 -17.98 7.73 18.16
N THR A 104 -18.27 7.59 16.87
CA THR A 104 -19.22 8.47 16.19
C THR A 104 -20.66 8.04 16.43
N ASN A 105 -21.50 8.97 16.86
CA ASN A 105 -22.91 8.69 17.14
C ASN A 105 -23.85 9.19 16.02
N SER A 106 -23.43 10.19 15.23
CA SER A 106 -24.27 10.78 14.19
C SER A 106 -23.74 10.58 12.77
N VAL A 107 -24.66 10.58 11.80
CA VAL A 107 -24.34 10.54 10.36
C VAL A 107 -23.48 11.74 9.96
N GLN A 108 -23.76 12.92 10.52
CA GLN A 108 -23.03 14.16 10.23
C GLN A 108 -21.55 14.05 10.65
N GLN A 109 -21.28 13.47 11.82
CA GLN A 109 -19.91 13.22 12.27
C GLN A 109 -19.18 12.24 11.34
N ARG A 110 -19.85 11.16 10.93
CA ARG A 110 -19.27 10.19 9.99
C ARG A 110 -19.03 10.77 8.60
N ALA A 111 -19.94 11.60 8.10
CA ALA A 111 -19.76 12.32 6.85
C ALA A 111 -18.56 13.28 6.91
N ALA A 112 -18.40 14.02 8.01
CA ALA A 112 -17.23 14.88 8.22
C ALA A 112 -15.92 14.07 8.25
N ILE A 113 -15.90 12.90 8.90
CA ILE A 113 -14.73 12.02 8.90
C ILE A 113 -14.46 11.44 7.51
N ALA A 114 -15.48 11.02 6.77
CA ALA A 114 -15.32 10.52 5.41
C ALA A 114 -14.69 11.59 4.51
N ALA A 115 -15.16 12.84 4.61
CA ALA A 115 -14.60 13.97 3.87
C ALA A 115 -13.15 14.30 4.29
N ALA A 116 -12.82 14.20 5.58
CA ALA A 116 -11.50 14.56 6.10
C ALA A 116 -10.44 13.44 5.99
N VAL A 117 -10.85 12.18 5.95
CA VAL A 117 -9.95 11.03 6.07
C VAL A 117 -10.04 10.09 4.87
N THR A 118 -11.27 9.69 4.51
CA THR A 118 -11.51 8.67 3.49
C THR A 118 -11.25 9.22 2.09
N VAL A 119 -11.92 10.32 1.72
CA VAL A 119 -11.80 10.94 0.40
C VAL A 119 -10.36 11.35 0.09
N PRO A 120 -9.62 12.04 0.98
CA PRO A 120 -8.23 12.42 0.70
C PRO A 120 -7.31 11.22 0.49
N LYS A 121 -7.51 10.12 1.23
CA LYS A 121 -6.71 8.90 1.05
C LYS A 121 -6.98 8.25 -0.30
N MET A 122 -8.24 8.20 -0.74
CA MET A 122 -8.61 7.67 -2.05
C MET A 122 -8.05 8.54 -3.18
N LEU A 123 -8.20 9.87 -3.09
CA LEU A 123 -7.66 10.80 -4.07
C LEU A 123 -6.15 10.71 -4.19
N TYR A 124 -5.44 10.53 -3.07
CA TYR A 124 -4.00 10.29 -3.09
C TYR A 124 -3.64 9.04 -3.91
N VAL A 125 -4.37 7.94 -3.74
CA VAL A 125 -4.12 6.69 -4.47
C VAL A 125 -4.51 6.82 -5.94
N ALA A 126 -5.66 7.42 -6.24
CA ALA A 126 -6.15 7.64 -7.60
C ALA A 126 -5.16 8.41 -8.48
N ARG A 127 -4.40 9.36 -7.91
CA ARG A 127 -3.35 10.12 -8.62
C ARG A 127 -2.20 9.25 -9.14
N HIS A 128 -1.96 8.09 -8.51
CA HIS A 128 -0.84 7.21 -8.83
C HIS A 128 -1.28 5.87 -9.42
N ALA A 129 -2.52 5.47 -9.15
CA ALA A 129 -3.13 4.24 -9.61
C ALA A 129 -4.61 4.54 -9.93
N TRP A 130 -4.87 4.95 -11.16
CA TRP A 130 -6.23 5.31 -11.58
C TRP A 130 -7.17 4.10 -11.43
N PRO A 131 -8.31 4.25 -10.73
CA PRO A 131 -9.20 3.13 -10.45
C PRO A 131 -9.93 2.66 -11.71
N THR A 132 -10.25 1.36 -11.74
CA THR A 132 -11.23 0.82 -12.68
C THR A 132 -12.64 1.13 -12.21
N GLU A 133 -13.65 0.90 -13.07
CA GLU A 133 -15.04 1.13 -12.72
C GLU A 133 -15.48 0.32 -11.49
N GLU A 134 -15.04 -0.93 -11.38
CA GLU A 134 -15.36 -1.80 -10.24
C GLU A 134 -14.79 -1.24 -8.93
N ILE A 135 -13.58 -0.68 -8.97
CA ILE A 135 -12.95 -0.07 -7.80
C ILE A 135 -13.69 1.22 -7.41
N ILE A 136 -14.13 2.01 -8.38
CA ILE A 136 -14.95 3.21 -8.13
C ILE A 136 -16.26 2.80 -7.43
N LYS A 137 -16.95 1.79 -7.96
CA LYS A 137 -18.19 1.25 -7.36
C LYS A 137 -17.94 0.77 -5.92
N GLN A 138 -16.89 -0.01 -5.70
CA GLN A 138 -16.53 -0.51 -4.38
C GLN A 138 -16.19 0.63 -3.39
N ALA A 139 -15.45 1.64 -3.84
CA ALA A 139 -15.08 2.79 -3.03
C ALA A 139 -16.30 3.60 -2.62
N ASP A 140 -17.19 3.89 -3.57
CA ASP A 140 -18.40 4.67 -3.31
C ASP A 140 -19.34 3.93 -2.36
N TRP A 141 -19.58 2.63 -2.60
CA TRP A 141 -20.40 1.83 -1.69
C TRP A 141 -19.80 1.74 -0.29
N SER A 142 -18.47 1.65 -0.17
CA SER A 142 -17.79 1.64 1.13
C SER A 142 -17.93 2.98 1.87
N ILE A 143 -17.92 4.10 1.16
CA ILE A 143 -18.16 5.43 1.74
C ILE A 143 -19.60 5.53 2.23
N ILE A 144 -20.57 5.18 1.39
CA ILE A 144 -22.00 5.21 1.74
C ILE A 144 -22.25 4.32 2.97
N ASN A 145 -21.71 3.11 2.96
CA ASN A 145 -21.85 2.17 4.08
C ASN A 145 -21.23 2.71 5.38
N TYR A 146 -20.08 3.39 5.30
CA TYR A 146 -19.47 4.02 6.47
C TYR A 146 -20.32 5.17 7.02
N VAL A 147 -20.84 6.04 6.15
CA VAL A 147 -21.65 7.20 6.57
C VAL A 147 -22.97 6.74 7.21
N TRP A 148 -23.64 5.75 6.64
CA TRP A 148 -24.97 5.33 7.11
C TRP A 148 -24.93 4.22 8.17
N LYS A 149 -24.06 3.23 8.00
CA LYS A 149 -23.99 2.03 8.85
C LYS A 149 -22.72 1.94 9.71
N THR A 150 -21.87 2.97 9.67
CA THR A 150 -20.66 3.04 10.52
C THR A 150 -19.66 1.91 10.24
N LYS A 151 -19.66 1.36 9.01
CA LYS A 151 -18.74 0.30 8.60
C LYS A 151 -18.12 0.61 7.25
N PHE A 152 -16.80 0.72 7.21
CA PHE A 152 -16.07 0.97 5.96
C PHE A 152 -15.77 -0.34 5.19
N MET A 153 -16.81 -0.89 4.58
CA MET A 153 -16.74 -2.10 3.74
C MET A 153 -17.76 -2.02 2.60
N ALA A 154 -17.47 -2.69 1.49
CA ALA A 154 -18.45 -2.87 0.44
C ALA A 154 -19.60 -3.74 0.98
N PRO A 155 -20.87 -3.30 0.85
CA PRO A 155 -22.03 -4.09 1.21
C PRO A 155 -22.24 -5.26 0.22
N ASP A 156 -22.92 -6.31 0.68
CA ASP A 156 -23.25 -7.49 -0.16
C ASP A 156 -24.22 -7.14 -1.30
N HIS A 157 -24.96 -6.03 -1.17
CA HIS A 157 -25.92 -5.54 -2.14
C HIS A 157 -25.70 -4.04 -2.39
N PRO A 158 -26.02 -3.54 -3.60
CA PRO A 158 -25.93 -2.12 -3.91
C PRO A 158 -26.71 -1.28 -2.88
N PRO A 159 -26.18 -0.11 -2.45
CA PRO A 159 -26.90 0.78 -1.57
C PRO A 159 -28.24 1.22 -2.19
N ALA A 160 -29.26 1.42 -1.36
CA ALA A 160 -30.56 1.90 -1.83
C ALA A 160 -30.40 3.28 -2.52
N GLY A 161 -30.95 3.40 -3.74
CA GLY A 161 -30.89 4.63 -4.54
C GLY A 161 -29.61 4.81 -5.37
N TRP A 162 -28.74 3.81 -5.42
CA TRP A 162 -27.55 3.84 -6.28
C TRP A 162 -27.91 3.55 -7.75
N VAL A 163 -27.44 4.38 -8.68
CA VAL A 163 -27.74 4.25 -10.13
C VAL A 163 -26.78 3.24 -10.74
N GLN A 164 -27.32 2.18 -11.35
CA GLN A 164 -26.55 1.10 -11.98
C GLN A 164 -25.83 1.52 -13.26
#